data_AF-A0A1N7QYK3-F1
#
_entry.id   AF-A0A1N7QYK3-F1
#
_cell.length_a   1.000
_cell.length_b   1.000
_cell.length_c   1.000
_cell.angle_alpha   90.00
_cell.angle_beta   90.00
_cell.angle_gamma   90.00
#
_symmetry.space_group_name_H-M   'P 1'
#
loop_
_entity.id
_entity.type
_entity.pdbx_description
1 polymer ?
#
loop_
_entity_poly.entity_id
_entity_poly.type
_entity_poly.pdbx_seq_one_letter_code
_entity_poly.pdbx_strand_id
1 'polypeptide(L)' 'MDEHITDAQIIDALGGTSEVARLCEVTPGAVSQWKTEGIPKPRLMFLRLARPKVFKHLHQQARANSSVAVAS' A
#
# COMPACT_ATOMS: atom_id res chain seq x y z
N MET A 1 -15.25 6.94 4.44
CA MET A 1 -14.17 5.99 4.81
C MET A 1 -13.02 6.45 3.94
N ASP A 2 -12.38 7.54 4.35
CA ASP A 2 -11.41 8.25 3.51
C ASP A 2 -10.12 8.33 4.29
N GLU A 3 -9.56 7.15 4.47
CA GLU A 3 -8.24 6.98 4.99
C GLU A 3 -7.32 6.97 3.77
N HIS A 4 -6.76 8.14 3.45
CA HIS A 4 -5.93 8.33 2.26
C HIS A 4 -4.56 7.67 2.45
N ILE A 5 -4.50 6.38 2.18
CA ILE A 5 -3.26 5.62 2.02
C ILE A 5 -2.89 5.65 0.53
N THR A 6 -1.70 6.13 0.20
CA THR A 6 -1.21 6.18 -1.18
C THR A 6 -0.65 4.83 -1.64
N ASP A 7 -0.60 4.61 -2.95
CA ASP A 7 0.01 3.42 -3.53
C ASP A 7 1.50 3.26 -3.17
N ALA A 8 2.22 4.38 -3.07
CA ALA A 8 3.61 4.38 -2.59
C ALA A 8 3.72 3.86 -1.15
N GLN A 9 2.85 4.32 -0.25
CA GLN A 9 2.82 3.84 1.14
C GLN A 9 2.47 2.35 1.23
N ILE A 10 1.53 1.88 0.38
CA ILE A 10 1.20 0.45 0.29
C ILE A 10 2.45 -0.35 -0.14
N ILE A 11 3.12 0.08 -1.20
CA ILE A 11 4.30 -0.62 -1.73
C ILE A 11 5.43 -0.65 -0.69
N ASP A 12 5.72 0.47 -0.04
CA ASP A 12 6.80 0.55 0.95
C ASP A 12 6.48 -0.32 2.18
N ALA A 13 5.23 -0.33 2.65
CA ALA A 13 4.80 -1.18 3.76
C ALA A 13 4.79 -2.69 3.43
N LEU A 14 4.71 -3.05 2.15
CA LEU A 14 4.81 -4.43 1.69
C LEU A 14 6.26 -4.93 1.52
N GLY A 15 7.25 -4.07 1.78
CA GLY A 15 8.67 -4.39 1.62
C GLY A 15 9.33 -3.73 0.40
N GLY A 16 8.65 -2.78 -0.24
CA GLY A 16 9.17 -1.99 -1.36
C GLY A 16 8.99 -2.66 -2.72
N THR A 17 9.49 -1.97 -3.75
CA THR A 17 9.29 -2.31 -5.17
C THR A 17 9.69 -3.75 -5.51
N SER A 18 10.87 -4.21 -5.05
CA SER A 18 11.39 -5.54 -5.38
C SER A 18 10.56 -6.68 -4.78
N GLU A 19 10.12 -6.55 -3.53
CA GLU A 19 9.29 -7.57 -2.88
C GLU A 19 7.90 -7.63 -3.51
N VAL A 20 7.29 -6.48 -3.80
CA VAL A 20 5.99 -6.43 -4.48
C VAL A 20 6.09 -7.00 -5.90
N ALA A 21 7.17 -6.72 -6.62
CA ALA A 21 7.42 -7.29 -7.95
C ALA A 21 7.53 -8.82 -7.90
N ARG A 22 8.27 -9.35 -6.91
CA ARG A 22 8.39 -10.79 -6.66
C ARG A 22 7.05 -11.43 -6.31
N LEU A 23 6.23 -10.78 -5.47
CA LEU A 23 4.91 -11.28 -5.08
C LEU A 23 3.91 -11.32 -6.23
N CYS A 24 3.99 -10.33 -7.13
CA CYS A 24 3.07 -10.20 -8.25
C CYS A 24 3.58 -10.85 -9.55
N GLU A 25 4.80 -11.38 -9.55
CA GLU A 25 5.45 -11.94 -10.75
C GLU A 25 5.45 -10.92 -11.93
N VAL A 26 5.88 -9.69 -11.63
CA VAL A 26 6.03 -8.60 -12.60
C VAL A 26 7.42 -7.98 -12.49
N THR A 27 7.76 -7.05 -13.39
CA THR A 27 9.03 -6.34 -13.31
C THR A 27 9.01 -5.30 -12.18
N PRO A 28 10.17 -5.01 -11.55
CA PRO A 28 10.29 -3.87 -10.62
C PRO A 28 9.88 -2.54 -11.26
N GLY A 29 10.14 -2.36 -12.57
CA GLY A 29 9.73 -1.17 -13.32
C GLY A 29 8.21 -0.96 -13.31
N ALA A 30 7.42 -2.02 -13.50
CA ALA A 30 5.96 -1.94 -13.42
C ALA A 30 5.50 -1.48 -12.03
N VAL A 31 6.10 -2.02 -10.96
CA VAL A 31 5.76 -1.63 -9.59
C VAL A 31 6.16 -0.18 -9.30
N SER A 32 7.28 0.30 -9.83
CA SER A 32 7.66 1.71 -9.73
C SER A 32 6.63 2.62 -10.39
N GLN A 33 6.07 2.25 -11.55
CA GLN A 33 5.00 3.02 -12.21
C GLN A 33 3.71 3.05 -11.37
N TRP A 34 3.39 1.98 -10.64
CA TRP A 34 2.20 1.94 -9.78
C TRP A 34 2.21 3.00 -8.67
N LYS A 35 3.40 3.48 -8.24
CA LYS A 35 3.49 4.55 -7.24
C LYS A 35 2.87 5.87 -7.72
N THR A 36 2.83 6.10 -9.04
CA THR A 36 2.32 7.33 -9.66
C THR A 36 1.04 7.11 -10.47
N GLU A 37 0.93 5.96 -11.14
CA GLU A 37 -0.19 5.62 -12.02
C GLU A 37 -1.28 4.80 -11.31
N GLY A 38 -0.98 4.31 -10.10
CA GLY A 38 -1.86 3.52 -9.26
C GLY A 38 -1.62 2.02 -9.35
N ILE A 39 -1.84 1.30 -8.25
CA ILE A 39 -1.77 -0.16 -8.24
C ILE A 39 -3.00 -0.71 -9.00
N PRO A 40 -2.83 -1.58 -10.01
CA PRO A 40 -3.96 -2.19 -10.70
C PRO A 40 -4.90 -2.89 -9.70
N LYS A 41 -6.21 -2.63 -9.79
CA LYS A 41 -7.21 -3.15 -8.83
C LYS A 41 -7.09 -4.65 -8.55
N PRO A 42 -6.88 -5.55 -9.53
CA PRO A 42 -6.67 -6.97 -9.26
C PRO A 42 -5.41 -7.26 -8.43
N ARG A 43 -4.32 -6.52 -8.66
CA ARG A 43 -3.08 -6.63 -7.87
C ARG A 43 -3.30 -6.16 -6.44
N LEU A 44 -4.02 -5.06 -6.25
CA LEU A 44 -4.38 -4.58 -4.90
C LEU A 44 -5.24 -5.60 -4.14
N MET A 45 -6.22 -6.23 -4.79
CA MET A 45 -7.04 -7.30 -4.20
C MET A 45 -6.16 -8.49 -3.77
N PHE A 46 -5.26 -8.93 -4.64
CA PHE A 46 -4.31 -10.01 -4.32
C PHE A 46 -3.40 -9.65 -3.15
N LEU A 47 -2.80 -8.45 -3.14
CA LEU A 47 -1.91 -8.01 -2.07
C LEU A 47 -2.62 -7.93 -0.70
N ARG A 48 -3.88 -7.51 -0.68
CA ARG A 48 -4.72 -7.53 0.54
C ARG A 48 -4.91 -8.92 1.10
N LEU A 49 -5.12 -9.92 0.23
CA LEU A 49 -5.23 -11.33 0.63
C LEU A 49 -3.88 -11.93 1.05
N ALA A 50 -2.80 -11.57 0.37
CA ALA A 50 -1.46 -12.12 0.61
C ALA A 50 -0.77 -11.52 1.85
N ARG A 51 -1.12 -10.30 2.26
CA ARG A 51 -0.51 -9.57 3.38
C ARG A 51 -1.56 -8.84 4.25
N PRO A 52 -2.56 -9.53 4.81
CA PRO A 52 -3.67 -8.89 5.52
C PRO A 52 -3.23 -8.09 6.75
N LYS A 53 -2.17 -8.54 7.44
CA LYS A 53 -1.61 -7.84 8.61
C LYS A 53 -1.02 -6.46 8.25
N VAL A 54 -0.39 -6.34 7.07
CA VAL A 54 0.19 -5.06 6.60
C VAL A 54 -0.92 -4.04 6.37
N PHE A 55 -2.00 -4.43 5.69
CA PHE A 55 -3.15 -3.54 5.47
C PHE A 55 -3.86 -3.17 6.77
N LYS A 56 -4.00 -4.10 7.71
CA LYS A 56 -4.54 -3.78 9.04
C LYS A 56 -3.69 -2.71 9.75
N HIS A 57 -2.37 -2.80 9.67
CA HIS A 57 -1.48 -1.82 10.26
C HIS A 57 -1.57 -0.46 9.58
N LEU A 58 -1.58 -0.42 8.24
CA LEU A 58 -1.75 0.82 7.48
C LEU A 58 -3.03 1.58 7.87
N HIS A 59 -4.15 0.86 8.03
CA HIS A 59 -5.43 1.42 8.50
C HIS A 59 -5.46 1.82 9.99
N GLN A 60 -4.52 1.32 10.79
CA GLN A 60 -4.39 1.78 12.17
C GLN A 60 -3.53 3.04 12.23
N GLN A 61 -2.46 3.08 11.44
CA GLN A 61 -1.57 4.23 11.34
C GLN A 61 -2.28 5.45 10.79
N ALA A 62 -3.02 5.32 9.69
CA ALA A 62 -3.66 6.49 9.11
C ALA A 62 -4.78 7.05 10.01
N ARG A 63 -5.50 6.20 10.76
CA ARG A 63 -6.44 6.58 11.82
C ARG A 63 -5.76 7.33 12.96
N ALA A 64 -4.64 6.82 13.44
CA ALA A 64 -3.86 7.48 14.49
C ALA A 64 -3.38 8.86 14.01
N ASN A 65 -2.85 8.95 12.80
CA ASN A 65 -2.35 10.20 12.23
C ASN A 65 -3.48 11.23 12.03
N SER A 66 -4.68 10.79 11.61
CA SER A 66 -5.85 11.68 11.51
C SER A 66 -6.30 12.19 12.89
N SER A 67 -6.20 11.38 13.94
CA SER A 67 -6.58 11.83 15.30
C SER A 67 -5.63 12.89 15.88
N VAL A 68 -4.33 12.82 15.54
CA VAL A 68 -3.33 13.81 15.95
C VAL A 68 -3.53 15.13 15.23
N ALA A 69 -3.84 15.10 13.93
CA ALA A 69 -4.02 16.30 13.11
C ALA A 69 -5.25 17.14 13.49
N VAL A 70 -6.27 16.54 14.13
CA VAL A 70 -7.48 17.26 14.59
C VAL A 70 -7.27 17.88 15.99
N ALA A 71 -6.26 17.43 16.73
CA ALA A 71 -5.95 17.90 18.08
C ALA A 71 -4.88 19.01 18.13
N SER A 72 -4.39 19.47 16.97
CA SER A 72 -3.39 20.54 16.81
C SER A 72 -4.00 21.75 16.11
#